data_AF-A0A355KS23-F1
#
_entry.id   AF-A0A355KS23-F1
#
_cell.length_a   1.000
_cell.length_b   1.000
_cell.length_c   1.000
_cell.angle_alpha   90.00
_cell.angle_beta   90.00
_cell.angle_gamma   90.00
#
_symmetry.space_group_name_H-M   'P 1'
#
loop_
_entity.id
_entity.type
_entity.pdbx_description
1 polymer ?
#
loop_
_entity_poly.entity_id
_entity_poly.type
_entity_poly.pdbx_seq_one_letter_code
_entity_poly.pdbx_strand_id
1 'polypeptide(L)'
;MQEFNDFLFESAEILQVLSYTGIQLDMLFLHRGRRLVMNEKISRKKERFENLLEGLIRILGKKGILNSRDGDALRRDFENHESEYIEDFLLEEGIVEKEDLLKALQEYYEVPAVDVLGTIFDHDLVSMFPKDVLLRNSCLPLNRDGNILFVVTSDPFDDEKEVILREYVSYDIEFMVGLPRHIDMMIKDFYQDELYHIDADEIVERAQHEDEEERYEEEKIREEDEEGGARYRHREEEE
;
A
#
# COMPACT_ATOMS: atom_id res chain seq x y z
N MET A 1 3.70 -9.86 -35.70
CA MET A 1 4.42 -11.11 -35.99
C MET A 1 5.92 -10.90 -36.22
N GLN A 2 6.36 -9.70 -36.62
CA GLN A 2 7.78 -9.37 -36.82
C GLN A 2 8.50 -9.07 -35.50
N GLU A 3 7.88 -8.31 -34.59
CA GLU A 3 8.43 -8.04 -33.24
C GLU A 3 8.60 -9.29 -32.37
N PHE A 4 7.78 -10.33 -32.59
CA PHE A 4 7.89 -11.61 -31.86
C PHE A 4 9.09 -12.45 -32.33
N ASN A 5 9.54 -12.26 -33.58
CA ASN A 5 10.72 -12.94 -34.11
C ASN A 5 12.03 -12.24 -33.73
N ASP A 6 12.02 -10.90 -33.64
CA ASP A 6 13.19 -10.14 -33.19
C ASP A 6 13.51 -10.41 -31.71
N PHE A 7 12.48 -10.61 -30.87
CA PHE A 7 12.65 -11.00 -29.46
C PHE A 7 13.16 -12.44 -29.26
N LEU A 8 12.80 -13.35 -30.18
CA LEU A 8 13.31 -14.72 -30.16
C LEU A 8 14.77 -14.80 -30.59
N PHE A 9 15.23 -13.89 -31.46
CA PHE A 9 16.63 -13.85 -31.90
C PHE A 9 17.59 -13.34 -30.81
N GLU A 10 17.21 -12.31 -30.05
CA GLU A 10 18.01 -11.86 -28.89
C GLU A 10 18.12 -12.95 -27.81
N SER A 11 17.08 -13.77 -27.63
CA SER A 11 17.08 -14.85 -26.64
C SER A 11 18.03 -16.01 -26.98
N ALA A 12 18.31 -16.23 -28.27
CA ALA A 12 19.20 -17.30 -28.72
C ALA A 12 20.68 -16.95 -28.50
N GLU A 13 21.07 -15.68 -28.67
CA GLU A 13 22.43 -15.21 -28.39
C GLU A 13 22.76 -15.24 -26.89
N ILE A 14 21.80 -14.88 -26.03
CA ILE A 14 21.95 -14.95 -24.56
C ILE A 14 22.16 -16.40 -24.09
N LEU A 15 21.45 -17.36 -24.69
CA LEU A 15 21.61 -18.79 -24.39
C LEU A 15 22.97 -19.34 -24.85
N GLN A 16 23.54 -18.81 -25.94
CA GLN A 16 24.87 -19.20 -26.40
C GLN A 16 25.99 -18.68 -25.47
N VAL A 17 25.86 -17.45 -24.96
CA VAL A 17 26.82 -16.85 -24.01
C VAL A 17 26.83 -17.58 -22.66
N LEU A 18 25.66 -18.03 -22.20
CA LEU A 18 25.51 -18.72 -20.91
C LEU A 18 26.00 -20.18 -20.90
N SER A 19 26.36 -20.75 -22.07
CA SER A 19 26.95 -22.10 -22.16
C SER A 19 28.46 -22.14 -21.87
N TYR A 20 29.13 -20.97 -21.84
CA TYR A 20 30.60 -20.87 -21.71
C TYR A 20 31.10 -20.54 -20.30
N THR A 21 30.21 -20.27 -19.35
CA THR A 21 30.56 -20.10 -17.94
C THR A 21 29.64 -20.98 -17.12
N GLY A 22 30.19 -21.81 -16.23
CA GLY A 22 29.47 -22.82 -15.45
C GLY A 22 28.48 -22.28 -14.41
N ILE A 23 27.67 -21.27 -14.75
CA ILE A 23 26.64 -20.62 -13.92
C ILE A 23 25.23 -21.18 -14.26
N GLN A 24 25.18 -22.31 -14.96
CA GLN A 24 24.01 -22.75 -15.70
C GLN A 24 23.06 -23.64 -14.87
N LEU A 25 22.59 -23.18 -13.70
CA LEU A 25 21.38 -23.75 -13.09
C LEU A 25 20.67 -22.78 -12.13
N ASP A 26 21.39 -22.05 -11.27
CA ASP A 26 20.75 -21.19 -10.26
C ASP A 26 20.10 -19.91 -10.85
N MET A 27 20.71 -19.29 -11.86
CA MET A 27 20.12 -18.10 -12.49
C MET A 27 18.85 -18.40 -13.29
N LEU A 28 18.73 -19.61 -13.87
CA LEU A 28 17.55 -20.01 -14.64
C LEU A 28 16.35 -20.33 -13.73
N PHE A 29 16.60 -20.85 -12.53
CA PHE A 29 15.58 -21.05 -11.50
C PHE A 29 15.10 -19.73 -10.90
N LEU A 30 16.01 -18.79 -10.63
CA LEU A 30 15.66 -17.47 -10.09
C LEU A 30 14.82 -16.65 -11.09
N HIS A 31 15.16 -16.72 -12.39
CA HIS A 31 14.39 -16.05 -13.44
C HIS A 31 13.02 -16.71 -13.65
N ARG A 32 12.91 -18.04 -13.61
CA ARG A 32 11.61 -18.74 -13.73
C ARG A 32 10.68 -18.48 -12.54
N GLY A 33 11.21 -18.49 -11.31
CA GLY A 33 10.43 -18.19 -10.10
C GLY A 33 9.88 -16.76 -10.11
N ARG A 34 10.73 -15.77 -10.44
CA ARG A 34 10.29 -14.36 -10.62
C ARG A 34 9.28 -14.21 -11.75
N ARG A 35 9.43 -14.93 -12.86
CA ARG A 35 8.45 -14.91 -13.97
C ARG A 35 7.09 -15.51 -13.59
N LEU A 36 7.08 -16.56 -12.77
CA LEU A 36 5.85 -17.20 -12.32
C LEU A 36 5.08 -16.30 -11.35
N VAL A 37 5.76 -15.72 -10.35
CA VAL A 37 5.15 -14.77 -9.40
C VAL A 37 4.63 -13.53 -10.13
N MET A 38 5.41 -12.99 -11.09
CA MET A 38 4.96 -11.85 -11.90
C MET A 38 3.73 -12.17 -12.73
N ASN A 39 3.66 -13.35 -13.36
CA ASN A 39 2.48 -13.78 -14.12
C ASN A 39 1.25 -13.95 -13.21
N GLU A 40 1.43 -14.44 -11.98
CA GLU A 40 0.33 -14.58 -11.02
C GLU A 40 -0.18 -13.22 -10.54
N LYS A 41 0.71 -12.27 -10.20
CA LYS A 41 0.34 -10.90 -9.83
C LYS A 41 -0.38 -10.17 -10.97
N ILE A 42 0.09 -10.31 -12.21
CA ILE A 42 -0.57 -9.74 -13.39
C ILE A 42 -1.97 -10.35 -13.57
N SER A 43 -2.12 -11.67 -13.38
CA SER A 43 -3.41 -12.35 -13.48
C SER A 43 -4.40 -11.85 -12.43
N ARG A 44 -3.95 -11.71 -11.16
CA ARG A 44 -4.78 -11.22 -10.07
C ARG A 44 -5.20 -9.75 -10.27
N LYS A 45 -4.27 -8.88 -10.70
CA LYS A 45 -4.59 -7.47 -10.98
C LYS A 45 -5.66 -7.36 -12.08
N LYS A 46 -5.54 -8.16 -13.14
CA LYS A 46 -6.55 -8.23 -14.20
C LYS A 46 -7.89 -8.73 -13.67
N GLU A 47 -7.90 -9.82 -12.90
CA GLU A 47 -9.13 -10.38 -12.31
C GLU A 47 -9.84 -9.39 -11.39
N ARG A 48 -9.10 -8.68 -10.53
CA ARG A 48 -9.68 -7.65 -9.65
C ARG A 48 -10.30 -6.51 -10.44
N PHE A 49 -9.62 -6.02 -11.47
CA PHE A 49 -10.17 -5.02 -12.39
C PHE A 49 -11.49 -5.48 -13.01
N GLU A 50 -11.54 -6.71 -13.53
CA GLU A 50 -12.75 -7.28 -14.13
C GLU A 50 -13.91 -7.35 -13.12
N ASN A 51 -13.62 -7.84 -11.92
CA ASN A 51 -14.62 -7.94 -10.86
C ASN A 51 -15.13 -6.57 -10.40
N LEU A 52 -14.26 -5.55 -10.35
CA LEU A 52 -14.63 -4.19 -10.01
C LEU A 52 -15.54 -3.59 -11.08
N LEU A 53 -15.14 -3.69 -12.35
CA LEU A 53 -15.90 -3.17 -13.49
C LEU A 53 -17.31 -3.78 -13.53
N GLU A 54 -17.43 -5.10 -13.47
CA GLU A 54 -18.73 -5.78 -13.44
C GLU A 54 -19.56 -5.40 -12.21
N GLY A 55 -18.90 -5.24 -11.06
CA GLY A 55 -19.52 -4.78 -9.83
C GLY A 55 -20.12 -3.38 -9.96
N LEU A 56 -19.34 -2.43 -10.47
CA LEU A 56 -19.76 -1.04 -10.69
C LEU A 56 -20.87 -0.95 -11.74
N ILE A 57 -20.76 -1.65 -12.88
CA ILE A 57 -21.82 -1.71 -13.89
C ILE A 57 -23.14 -2.19 -13.27
N ARG A 58 -23.08 -3.25 -12.46
CA ARG A 58 -24.26 -3.79 -11.78
C ARG A 58 -24.87 -2.79 -10.79
N ILE A 59 -24.05 -2.14 -9.96
CA ILE A 59 -24.51 -1.22 -8.91
C ILE A 59 -25.07 0.08 -9.53
N LEU A 60 -24.30 0.71 -10.42
CA LEU A 60 -24.70 1.93 -11.11
C LEU A 60 -25.89 1.67 -12.04
N GLY A 61 -25.97 0.48 -12.63
CA GLY A 61 -27.12 0.04 -13.42
C GLY A 61 -28.41 -0.06 -12.61
N LYS A 62 -28.35 -0.62 -11.39
CA LYS A 62 -29.49 -0.65 -10.46
C LYS A 62 -29.94 0.76 -10.05
N LYS A 63 -29.01 1.71 -9.95
CA LYS A 63 -29.29 3.11 -9.62
C LYS A 63 -29.84 3.92 -10.81
N GLY A 64 -29.86 3.33 -12.00
CA GLY A 64 -30.32 3.97 -13.23
C GLY A 64 -29.34 5.00 -13.80
N ILE A 65 -28.09 4.98 -13.32
CA ILE A 65 -27.01 5.85 -13.81
C ILE A 65 -26.45 5.28 -15.12
N LEU A 66 -26.20 3.96 -15.14
CA LEU A 66 -25.76 3.23 -16.33
C LEU A 66 -26.91 2.39 -16.90
N ASN A 67 -26.99 2.24 -18.22
CA ASN A 67 -27.91 1.27 -18.81
C ASN A 67 -27.18 -0.08 -19.02
N SER A 68 -27.91 -1.20 -18.98
CA SER A 68 -27.32 -2.55 -19.04
C SER A 68 -26.64 -2.90 -20.37
N ARG A 69 -26.81 -2.08 -21.42
CA ARG A 69 -26.13 -2.23 -22.72
C ARG A 69 -24.83 -1.44 -22.79
N ASP A 70 -24.55 -0.58 -21.81
CA ASP A 70 -23.36 0.25 -21.80
C ASP A 70 -22.12 -0.49 -21.30
N GLY A 71 -22.24 -1.62 -20.59
CA GLY A 71 -21.08 -2.30 -19.98
C GLY A 71 -19.98 -2.70 -20.98
N ASP A 72 -20.34 -3.30 -22.11
CA ASP A 72 -19.38 -3.66 -23.17
C ASP A 72 -18.79 -2.43 -23.88
N ALA A 73 -19.58 -1.37 -24.00
CA ALA A 73 -19.13 -0.10 -24.57
C ALA A 73 -18.14 0.58 -23.62
N LEU A 74 -18.51 0.68 -22.34
CA LEU A 74 -17.71 1.24 -21.25
C LEU A 74 -16.34 0.55 -21.16
N ARG A 75 -16.33 -0.78 -21.23
CA ARG A 75 -15.11 -1.58 -21.25
C ARG A 75 -14.21 -1.19 -22.42
N ARG A 76 -14.77 -1.11 -23.62
CA ARG A 76 -14.03 -0.75 -24.83
C ARG A 76 -13.53 0.68 -24.76
N ASP A 77 -14.35 1.59 -24.27
CA ASP A 77 -14.02 3.00 -24.18
C ASP A 77 -12.89 3.21 -23.16
N PHE A 78 -12.94 2.53 -22.01
CA PHE A 78 -11.85 2.49 -21.03
C PHE A 78 -10.55 1.91 -21.61
N GLU A 79 -10.61 0.80 -22.34
CA GLU A 79 -9.41 0.21 -23.00
C GLU A 79 -8.74 1.16 -23.99
N ASN A 80 -9.48 2.14 -24.53
CA ASN A 80 -8.96 3.16 -25.45
C ASN A 80 -8.70 4.51 -24.76
N HIS A 81 -8.96 4.61 -23.46
CA HIS A 81 -8.76 5.84 -22.68
C HIS A 81 -7.37 5.87 -22.03
N GLU A 82 -6.92 7.05 -21.63
CA GLU A 82 -5.60 7.24 -21.00
C GLU A 82 -5.63 7.04 -19.46
N SER A 83 -6.81 6.96 -18.84
CA SER A 83 -6.92 6.80 -17.38
C SER A 83 -6.37 5.45 -16.94
N GLU A 84 -5.61 5.45 -15.86
CA GLU A 84 -5.10 4.22 -15.26
C GLU A 84 -6.21 3.43 -14.51
N TYR A 85 -7.17 4.16 -13.93
CA TYR A 85 -8.24 3.62 -13.10
C TYR A 85 -9.60 3.82 -13.77
N ILE A 86 -10.48 2.82 -13.70
CA ILE A 86 -11.82 2.91 -14.28
C ILE A 86 -12.67 3.96 -13.57
N GLU A 87 -12.44 4.11 -12.28
CA GLU A 87 -13.05 5.12 -11.42
C GLU A 87 -12.79 6.52 -11.96
N ASP A 88 -11.55 6.81 -12.36
CA ASP A 88 -11.18 8.10 -12.93
C ASP A 88 -11.83 8.30 -14.30
N PHE A 89 -11.77 7.29 -15.17
CA PHE A 89 -12.43 7.33 -16.48
C PHE A 89 -13.92 7.63 -16.37
N LEU A 90 -14.62 6.98 -15.43
CA LEU A 90 -16.05 7.17 -15.20
C LEU A 90 -16.38 8.62 -14.79
N LEU A 91 -15.49 9.26 -14.03
CA LEU A 91 -15.63 10.66 -13.63
C LEU A 91 -15.28 11.63 -14.77
N GLU A 92 -14.17 11.37 -15.47
CA GLU A 92 -13.65 12.23 -16.54
C GLU A 92 -14.62 12.32 -17.73
N GLU A 93 -15.24 11.21 -18.10
CA GLU A 93 -16.26 11.15 -19.16
C GLU A 93 -17.64 11.65 -18.69
N GLY A 94 -17.78 12.03 -17.41
CA GLY A 94 -19.06 12.50 -16.85
C GLY A 94 -20.14 11.43 -16.83
N ILE A 95 -19.75 10.15 -16.80
CA ILE A 95 -20.67 9.00 -16.79
C ILE A 95 -21.32 8.86 -15.40
N VAL A 96 -20.57 9.19 -14.35
CA VAL A 96 -21.02 9.18 -12.97
C VAL A 96 -20.52 10.41 -12.24
N GLU A 97 -21.33 10.93 -11.33
CA GLU A 97 -20.91 11.99 -10.41
C GLU A 97 -20.10 11.38 -9.25
N LYS A 98 -19.16 12.15 -8.70
CA LYS A 98 -18.24 11.71 -7.64
C LYS A 98 -18.98 11.06 -6.46
N GLU A 99 -20.04 11.69 -5.98
CA GLU A 99 -20.79 11.20 -4.82
C GLU A 99 -21.47 9.86 -5.09
N ASP A 100 -21.92 9.61 -6.32
CA ASP A 100 -22.57 8.36 -6.68
C ASP A 100 -21.56 7.23 -6.95
N LEU A 101 -20.37 7.56 -7.45
CA LEU A 101 -19.27 6.63 -7.56
C LEU A 101 -18.77 6.18 -6.19
N LEU A 102 -18.55 7.10 -5.25
CA LEU A 102 -18.16 6.76 -3.88
C LEU A 102 -19.20 5.85 -3.20
N LYS A 103 -20.51 6.14 -3.37
CA LYS A 103 -21.57 5.24 -2.88
C LYS A 103 -21.55 3.88 -3.55
N ALA A 104 -21.20 3.81 -4.84
CA ALA A 104 -21.10 2.55 -5.56
C ALA A 104 -19.90 1.72 -5.08
N LEU A 105 -18.76 2.36 -4.84
CA LEU A 105 -17.57 1.72 -4.26
C LEU A 105 -17.83 1.21 -2.85
N GLN A 106 -18.50 2.00 -2.00
CA GLN A 106 -18.92 1.56 -0.66
C GLN A 106 -19.83 0.32 -0.71
N GLU A 107 -20.79 0.31 -1.64
CA GLU A 107 -21.68 -0.85 -1.84
C GLU A 107 -20.95 -2.06 -2.43
N TYR A 108 -19.91 -1.84 -3.24
CA TYR A 108 -19.12 -2.90 -3.86
C TYR A 108 -18.17 -3.57 -2.85
N TYR A 109 -17.41 -2.77 -2.12
CA TYR A 109 -16.40 -3.25 -1.16
C TYR A 109 -16.97 -3.55 0.23
N GLU A 110 -18.20 -3.12 0.51
CA GLU A 110 -18.86 -3.26 1.81
C GLU A 110 -18.10 -2.57 2.98
N VAL A 111 -17.33 -1.53 2.67
CA VAL A 111 -16.63 -0.67 3.63
C VAL A 111 -16.97 0.80 3.39
N PRO A 112 -16.85 1.70 4.40
CA PRO A 112 -17.15 3.12 4.21
C PRO A 112 -16.32 3.75 3.08
N ALA A 113 -16.96 4.60 2.27
CA ALA A 113 -16.27 5.41 1.27
C ALA A 113 -15.93 6.80 1.81
N VAL A 114 -14.74 7.31 1.48
CA VAL A 114 -14.23 8.61 1.93
C VAL A 114 -13.87 9.48 0.73
N ASP A 115 -14.39 10.72 0.72
CA ASP A 115 -13.89 11.75 -0.18
C ASP A 115 -12.62 12.37 0.40
N VAL A 116 -11.47 11.84 -0.04
CA VAL A 116 -10.14 12.22 0.46
C VAL A 116 -9.91 13.73 0.35
N LEU A 117 -10.31 14.38 -0.75
CA LEU A 117 -10.03 15.81 -0.96
C LEU A 117 -10.82 16.74 -0.01
N GLY A 118 -11.91 16.24 0.58
CA GLY A 118 -12.73 16.98 1.54
C GLY A 118 -12.44 16.64 3.00
N THR A 119 -11.42 15.83 3.26
CA THR A 119 -11.15 15.23 4.58
C THR A 119 -9.86 15.77 5.19
N ILE A 120 -9.85 15.93 6.51
CA ILE A 120 -8.65 16.31 7.27
C ILE A 120 -7.96 15.03 7.74
N PHE A 121 -6.67 14.92 7.45
CA PHE A 121 -5.83 13.77 7.81
C PHE A 121 -4.96 14.10 9.02
N ASP A 122 -4.71 13.10 9.86
CA ASP A 122 -3.76 13.22 10.96
C ASP A 122 -2.32 13.18 10.40
N HIS A 123 -1.63 14.31 10.51
CA HIS A 123 -0.31 14.48 9.95
C HIS A 123 0.72 13.55 10.57
N ASP A 124 0.65 13.32 11.88
CA ASP A 124 1.62 12.48 12.58
C ASP A 124 1.50 11.05 12.09
N LEU A 125 0.27 10.55 11.86
CA LEU A 125 0.04 9.20 11.33
C LEU A 125 0.51 9.03 9.89
N VAL A 126 0.27 10.00 9.01
CA VAL A 126 0.74 9.91 7.62
C VAL A 126 2.27 9.91 7.58
N SER A 127 2.92 10.73 8.42
CA SER A 127 4.38 10.85 8.47
C SER A 127 5.12 9.60 8.97
N MET A 128 4.43 8.63 9.61
CA MET A 128 5.01 7.35 10.04
C MET A 128 5.41 6.46 8.86
N PHE A 129 4.90 6.74 7.66
CA PHE A 129 5.12 5.90 6.49
C PHE A 129 5.98 6.63 5.45
N PRO A 130 6.87 5.92 4.74
CA PRO A 130 7.55 6.50 3.59
C PRO A 130 6.56 6.83 2.46
N LYS A 131 6.72 7.98 1.82
CA LYS A 131 5.89 8.41 0.68
C LYS A 131 5.73 7.34 -0.39
N ASP A 132 6.82 6.69 -0.78
CA ASP A 132 6.82 5.65 -1.81
C ASP A 132 6.00 4.42 -1.42
N VAL A 133 5.93 4.09 -0.12
CA VAL A 133 5.12 2.99 0.39
C VAL A 133 3.64 3.34 0.28
N LEU A 134 3.26 4.55 0.69
CA LEU A 134 1.88 5.03 0.58
C LEU A 134 1.41 5.09 -0.87
N LEU A 135 2.24 5.65 -1.78
CA LEU A 135 1.92 5.75 -3.20
C LEU A 135 1.82 4.39 -3.89
N ARG A 136 2.81 3.50 -3.70
CA ARG A 136 2.82 2.18 -4.38
C ARG A 136 1.66 1.29 -3.97
N ASN A 137 1.19 1.44 -2.73
CA ASN A 137 0.09 0.64 -2.20
C ASN A 137 -1.24 1.40 -2.21
N SER A 138 -1.27 2.65 -2.69
CA SER A 138 -2.45 3.53 -2.71
C SER A 138 -3.18 3.48 -1.37
N CYS A 139 -2.45 3.79 -0.30
CA CYS A 139 -2.91 3.80 1.09
C CYS A 139 -2.63 5.15 1.71
N LEU A 140 -3.59 5.70 2.43
CA LEU A 140 -3.46 6.97 3.13
C LEU A 140 -4.03 6.85 4.55
N PRO A 141 -3.18 6.85 5.58
CA PRO A 141 -3.62 6.83 6.98
C PRO A 141 -4.53 8.02 7.28
N LEU A 142 -5.75 7.77 7.77
CA LEU A 142 -6.76 8.79 8.03
C LEU A 142 -6.66 9.36 9.44
N ASN A 143 -6.94 8.50 10.41
CA ASN A 143 -6.95 8.80 11.84
C ASN A 143 -6.82 7.49 12.63
N ARG A 144 -6.69 7.63 13.96
CA ARG A 144 -6.66 6.50 14.88
C ARG A 144 -7.72 6.66 15.96
N ASP A 145 -8.42 5.58 16.28
CA ASP A 145 -9.29 5.49 17.46
C ASP A 145 -8.86 4.30 18.32
N GLY A 146 -8.27 4.60 19.49
CA GLY A 146 -7.67 3.59 20.35
C GLY A 146 -6.55 2.81 19.65
N ASN A 147 -6.75 1.51 19.45
CA ASN A 147 -5.80 0.62 18.76
C ASN A 147 -6.09 0.47 17.25
N ILE A 148 -7.11 1.16 16.73
CA ILE A 148 -7.55 0.99 15.34
C ILE A 148 -7.03 2.17 14.52
N LEU A 149 -6.21 1.88 13.51
CA LEU A 149 -5.80 2.81 12.47
C LEU A 149 -6.76 2.69 11.28
N PHE A 150 -7.47 3.76 10.97
CA PHE A 150 -8.28 3.82 9.76
C PHE A 150 -7.40 4.27 8.59
N VAL A 151 -7.47 3.54 7.48
CA VAL A 151 -6.67 3.80 6.28
C VAL A 151 -7.58 3.89 5.07
N VAL A 152 -7.49 4.96 4.30
CA VAL A 152 -8.18 5.08 3.02
C VAL A 152 -7.34 4.41 1.94
N THR A 153 -7.92 3.51 1.16
CA THR A 153 -7.26 2.83 0.04
C THR A 153 -8.15 2.73 -1.20
N SER A 154 -7.55 2.56 -2.36
CA SER A 154 -8.27 2.31 -3.62
C SER A 154 -8.82 0.89 -3.75
N ASP A 155 -8.21 -0.09 -3.08
CA ASP A 155 -8.66 -1.49 -3.11
C ASP A 155 -8.56 -2.11 -1.71
N PRO A 156 -9.66 -2.08 -0.93
CA PRO A 156 -9.74 -2.69 0.40
C PRO A 156 -9.61 -4.22 0.43
N PHE A 157 -9.79 -4.91 -0.70
CA PHE A 157 -9.64 -6.38 -0.77
C PHE A 157 -8.19 -6.82 -1.00
N ASP A 158 -7.24 -5.87 -1.01
CA ASP A 158 -5.84 -6.17 -1.14
C ASP A 158 -5.17 -6.47 0.20
N ASP A 159 -5.18 -7.74 0.57
CA ASP A 159 -4.59 -8.28 1.79
C ASP A 159 -3.06 -8.05 1.89
N GLU A 160 -2.36 -7.89 0.76
CA GLU A 160 -0.93 -7.55 0.76
C GLU A 160 -0.66 -6.19 1.42
N LYS A 161 -1.60 -5.24 1.34
CA LYS A 161 -1.42 -3.87 1.86
C LYS A 161 -1.36 -3.84 3.39
N GLU A 162 -2.20 -4.63 4.05
CA GLU A 162 -2.21 -4.70 5.51
C GLU A 162 -0.85 -5.16 6.04
N VAL A 163 -0.29 -6.21 5.43
CA VAL A 163 1.02 -6.76 5.80
C VAL A 163 2.11 -5.69 5.68
N ILE A 164 2.13 -4.93 4.59
CA ILE A 164 3.11 -3.87 4.34
C ILE A 164 2.96 -2.74 5.36
N LEU A 165 1.73 -2.30 5.64
CA LEU A 165 1.51 -1.21 6.60
C LEU A 165 1.90 -1.62 8.03
N ARG A 166 1.68 -2.88 8.42
CA ARG A 166 2.10 -3.43 9.72
C ARG A 166 3.61 -3.48 9.93
N GLU A 167 4.43 -3.29 8.89
CA GLU A 167 5.88 -3.11 9.06
C GLU A 167 6.24 -1.78 9.73
N TYR A 168 5.34 -0.80 9.69
CA TYR A 168 5.54 0.56 10.22
C TYR A 168 4.74 0.82 11.50
N VAL A 169 3.65 0.08 11.73
CA VAL A 169 2.74 0.30 12.86
C VAL A 169 2.27 -1.00 13.51
N SER A 170 1.94 -0.93 14.79
CA SER A 170 1.42 -2.06 15.58
C SER A 170 -0.12 -2.06 15.75
N TYR A 171 -0.82 -1.10 15.13
CA TYR A 171 -2.27 -0.95 15.23
C TYR A 171 -3.04 -2.02 14.43
N ASP A 172 -4.30 -2.24 14.81
CA ASP A 172 -5.26 -2.94 13.97
C ASP A 172 -5.67 -2.01 12.83
N ILE A 173 -5.69 -2.52 11.60
CA ILE A 173 -5.93 -1.68 10.41
C ILE A 173 -7.34 -1.95 9.90
N GLU A 174 -8.12 -0.88 9.76
CA GLU A 174 -9.46 -0.91 9.16
C GLU A 174 -9.45 -0.08 7.88
N PHE A 175 -9.77 -0.72 6.75
CA PHE A 175 -9.75 -0.07 5.44
C PHE A 175 -11.07 0.62 5.12
N MET A 176 -10.94 1.83 4.57
CA MET A 176 -12.01 2.58 3.91
C MET A 176 -11.66 2.71 2.43
N VAL A 177 -12.67 2.84 1.57
CA VAL A 177 -12.44 3.01 0.13
C VAL A 177 -12.38 4.49 -0.26
N GLY A 178 -11.42 4.86 -1.09
CA GLY A 178 -11.29 6.19 -1.68
C GLY A 178 -10.96 6.11 -3.16
N LEU A 179 -11.05 7.25 -3.85
CA LEU A 179 -10.70 7.31 -5.27
C LEU A 179 -9.16 7.28 -5.43
N PRO A 180 -8.62 6.39 -6.27
CA PRO A 180 -7.17 6.16 -6.38
C PRO A 180 -6.39 7.44 -6.70
N ARG A 181 -6.84 8.22 -7.68
CA ARG A 181 -6.18 9.48 -8.03
C ARG A 181 -6.25 10.52 -6.93
N HIS A 182 -7.34 10.59 -6.17
CA HIS A 182 -7.46 11.53 -5.06
C HIS A 182 -6.51 11.14 -3.90
N ILE A 183 -6.36 9.85 -3.63
CA ILE A 183 -5.38 9.33 -2.67
C ILE A 183 -3.97 9.74 -3.10
N ASP A 184 -3.60 9.46 -4.35
CA ASP A 184 -2.28 9.80 -4.89
C ASP A 184 -1.99 11.31 -4.85
N MET A 185 -2.98 12.14 -5.20
CA MET A 185 -2.88 13.59 -5.11
C MET A 185 -2.63 14.03 -3.67
N MET A 186 -3.44 13.56 -2.73
CA MET A 186 -3.30 13.93 -1.31
C MET A 186 -1.96 13.51 -0.72
N ILE A 187 -1.47 12.31 -1.03
CA ILE A 187 -0.13 11.86 -0.62
C ILE A 187 0.92 12.77 -1.26
N LYS A 188 0.83 13.08 -2.55
CA LYS A 188 1.81 13.95 -3.21
C LYS A 188 1.82 15.34 -2.58
N ASP A 189 0.66 15.92 -2.33
CA ASP A 189 0.50 17.25 -1.73
C ASP A 189 1.09 17.27 -0.31
N PHE A 190 0.81 16.25 0.50
CA PHE A 190 1.35 16.10 1.84
C PHE A 190 2.89 16.13 1.88
N TYR A 191 3.55 15.41 0.96
CA TYR A 191 5.02 15.34 0.90
C TYR A 191 5.65 16.32 -0.12
N GLN A 192 4.88 17.27 -0.67
CA GLN A 192 5.43 18.35 -1.51
C GLN A 192 5.66 19.63 -0.72
N ASP A 193 5.03 19.79 0.44
CA ASP A 193 5.33 20.91 1.34
C ASP A 193 6.78 20.78 1.85
N GLU A 194 7.60 21.79 1.60
CA GLU A 194 9.03 21.83 1.98
C GLU A 194 9.26 21.68 3.50
N LEU A 195 8.21 21.81 4.33
CA LEU A 195 8.25 21.55 5.77
C LEU A 195 8.37 20.06 6.14
N TYR A 196 8.13 19.13 5.19
CA TYR A 196 8.08 17.69 5.45
C TYR A 196 9.13 16.90 4.69
N HIS A 197 10.23 17.56 4.28
CA HIS A 197 11.49 16.87 4.04
C HIS A 197 11.98 16.28 5.37
N ILE A 198 11.41 15.14 5.73
CA ILE A 198 12.02 14.31 6.74
C ILE A 198 13.10 13.52 6.01
N ASP A 199 14.36 13.86 6.29
CA ASP A 199 15.46 13.05 5.84
C ASP A 199 15.25 11.66 6.46
N ALA A 200 15.14 10.62 5.64
CA ALA A 200 14.94 9.26 6.16
C ALA A 200 16.07 8.88 7.13
N ASP A 201 17.24 9.48 6.92
CA ASP A 201 18.40 9.38 7.80
C ASP A 201 18.14 10.02 9.19
N GLU A 202 17.37 11.11 9.29
CA GLU A 202 17.03 11.78 10.56
C GLU A 202 16.00 10.99 11.39
N ILE A 203 15.02 10.32 10.75
CA ILE A 203 14.08 9.42 11.47
C ILE A 203 14.83 8.21 12.03
N VAL A 204 15.71 7.61 11.22
CA VAL A 204 16.48 6.44 11.64
C VAL A 204 17.43 6.81 12.77
N GLU A 205 18.08 7.98 12.72
CA GLU A 205 18.89 8.48 13.83
C GLU A 205 18.05 8.71 15.11
N ARG A 206 16.85 9.32 15.02
CA ARG A 206 15.98 9.51 16.19
C ARG A 206 15.54 8.18 16.80
N ALA A 207 15.10 7.23 15.98
CA ALA A 207 14.68 5.92 16.46
C ALA A 207 15.83 5.15 17.13
N GLN A 208 17.05 5.25 16.60
CA GLN A 208 18.24 4.66 17.22
C GLN A 208 18.63 5.33 18.54
N HIS A 209 18.48 6.66 18.63
CA HIS A 209 18.76 7.39 19.85
C HIS A 209 17.74 7.10 20.96
N GLU A 210 16.45 7.01 20.63
CA GLU A 210 15.39 6.65 21.59
C GLU A 210 15.59 5.22 22.13
N ASP A 211 15.91 4.25 21.27
CA ASP A 211 16.25 2.87 21.67
C ASP A 211 17.51 2.79 22.56
N GLU A 212 18.50 3.66 22.34
CA GLU A 212 19.71 3.74 23.17
C GLU A 212 19.41 4.35 24.54
N GLU A 213 18.66 5.47 24.60
CA GLU A 213 18.30 6.12 25.86
C GLU A 213 17.45 5.22 26.77
N GLU A 214 16.45 4.52 26.23
CA GLU A 214 15.66 3.54 27.00
C GLU A 214 16.54 2.41 27.55
N ARG A 215 17.51 1.94 26.76
CA ARG A 215 18.42 0.87 27.17
C ARG A 215 19.39 1.32 28.28
N TYR A 216 19.84 2.58 28.25
CA TYR A 216 20.65 3.17 29.32
C TYR A 216 19.86 3.38 30.62
N GLU A 217 18.59 3.79 30.54
CA GLU A 217 17.74 3.91 31.73
C GLU A 217 17.44 2.55 32.37
N GLU A 218 17.14 1.51 31.57
CA GLU A 218 16.92 0.15 32.08
C GLU A 218 18.17 -0.42 32.77
N GLU A 219 19.37 -0.18 32.23
CA GLU A 219 20.62 -0.67 32.80
C GLU A 219 20.94 0.04 34.13
N LYS A 220 20.71 1.35 34.21
CA LYS A 220 20.88 2.13 35.43
C LYS A 220 19.91 1.71 36.55
N ILE A 221 18.67 1.40 36.21
CA ILE A 221 17.68 0.88 37.18
C ILE A 221 18.11 -0.49 37.72
N ARG A 222 18.67 -1.37 36.88
CA ARG A 222 19.19 -2.68 37.31
C ARG A 222 20.40 -2.55 38.24
N GLU A 223 21.32 -1.64 37.94
CA GLU A 223 22.49 -1.39 38.81
C GLU A 223 22.09 -0.81 40.18
N GLU A 224 21.10 0.09 40.22
CA GLU A 224 20.56 0.64 41.47
C GLU A 224 19.84 -0.41 42.34
N ASP A 225 19.13 -1.36 41.72
CA ASP A 225 18.49 -2.48 42.41
C ASP A 225 19.50 -3.51 42.97
N GLU A 226 20.60 -3.76 42.27
CA GLU A 226 21.69 -4.63 42.73
C GLU A 226 22.46 -4.02 43.91
N GLU A 227 22.70 -2.71 43.91
CA GLU A 227 23.32 -1.99 45.04
C GLU A 227 22.36 -1.85 46.26
N GLY A 228 21.06 -1.68 46.00
CA GLY A 228 20.02 -1.66 47.03
C GLY A 228 19.84 -3.00 47.76
N GLY A 229 19.93 -4.12 47.03
CA GLY A 229 19.85 -5.48 47.56
C GLY A 229 21.05 -5.92 48.42
N ALA A 230 22.21 -5.26 48.26
CA ALA A 230 23.40 -5.53 49.07
C ALA A 230 23.35 -4.86 50.45
N ARG A 231 22.58 -3.76 50.63
CA ARG A 231 22.47 -3.04 51.90
C ARG A 231 21.47 -3.64 52.90
N TYR A 232 20.53 -4.46 52.45
CA TYR A 232 19.56 -5.12 53.33
C TYR A 232 20.02 -6.47 53.90
N ARG A 233 21.07 -7.10 53.33
CA ARG A 233 21.60 -8.38 53.84
C ARG A 233 22.55 -8.28 55.03
N HIS A 234 22.91 -7.07 55.47
CA HIS A 234 23.81 -6.88 56.63
C HIS A 234 23.12 -6.39 57.91
N ARG A 235 21.78 -6.29 57.95
CA ARG A 235 21.05 -5.80 59.13
C ARG A 235 20.25 -6.87 59.91
N GLU A 236 20.28 -8.14 59.51
CA GLU A 236 19.56 -9.21 60.20
C GLU A 236 20.47 -10.21 60.94
N GLU A 237 21.77 -9.97 61.05
CA GLU A 237 22.70 -10.85 61.81
C GLU A 237 23.16 -10.27 63.17
N GLU A 238 22.58 -9.17 63.63
CA GLU A 238 22.82 -8.61 64.98
C GLU A 238 21.52 -8.43 65.78
N GLU A 239 20.81 -9.52 66.07
CA GLU A 239 19.95 -9.69 67.26
C GLU A 239 20.06 -11.13 67.78
#